data_AF-A0A8T4DP64-F1
#
_entry.id   AF-A0A8T4DP64-F1
#
_cell.length_a   1.000
_cell.length_b   1.000
_cell.length_c   1.000
_cell.angle_alpha   90.00
_cell.angle_beta   90.00
_cell.angle_gamma   90.00
#
_symmetry.space_group_name_H-M   'P 1'
#
loop_
_entity.id
_entity.type
_entity.pdbx_description
1 polymer ?
#
loop_
_entity_poly.entity_id
_entity_poly.type
_entity_poly.pdbx_seq_one_letter_code
_entity_poly.pdbx_strand_id
1 'polypeptide(L)'
;MKGIEAHLEEMEKLKGELAAKTMELAAAMKAGIEKQKDVWKKIPRLALLAEGRCGGRSHLLFKAFSQRRWVLHITGHGPERTEIYIDLDTGELRTESDYCWCPASPELTAVAACHAEHLDAEKIADDLKRIARAPLEPGVFYSEDHYESTIAKRKRDFGMLEQMVTIEQ
;
A
#
# COMPACT_ATOMS: atom_id res chain seq x y z
N MET A 1 5.02 -41.16 25.95
CA MET A 1 4.32 -41.12 24.65
C MET A 1 2.93 -40.46 24.76
N LYS A 2 2.03 -40.89 25.65
CA LYS A 2 0.68 -40.28 25.81
C LYS A 2 0.61 -38.75 26.03
N GLY A 3 1.59 -38.15 26.73
CA GLY A 3 1.62 -36.69 26.91
C GLY A 3 2.02 -35.91 25.66
N ILE A 4 2.84 -36.50 24.79
CA ILE A 4 3.28 -35.87 23.54
C ILE A 4 2.12 -35.87 22.53
N GLU A 5 1.36 -36.95 22.46
CA GLU A 5 0.17 -37.05 21.59
C GLU A 5 -0.90 -36.02 21.98
N ALA A 6 -1.19 -35.87 23.28
CA ALA A 6 -2.13 -34.85 23.75
C ALA A 6 -1.67 -33.41 23.44
N HIS A 7 -0.37 -33.12 23.56
CA HIS A 7 0.18 -31.81 23.20
C HIS A 7 0.13 -31.56 21.69
N LEU A 8 0.34 -32.59 20.85
CA LEU A 8 0.23 -32.46 19.40
C LEU A 8 -1.22 -32.18 18.98
N GLU A 9 -2.20 -32.85 19.59
CA GLU A 9 -3.62 -32.58 19.36
C GLU A 9 -4.01 -31.14 19.77
N GLU A 10 -3.52 -30.67 20.90
CA GLU A 10 -3.73 -29.28 21.36
C GLU A 10 -3.09 -28.26 20.42
N MET A 11 -1.87 -28.52 19.94
CA MET A 11 -1.18 -27.64 18.99
C MET A 11 -1.93 -27.54 17.64
N GLU A 12 -2.41 -28.65 17.09
CA GLU A 12 -3.19 -28.62 15.84
C GLU A 12 -4.53 -27.90 16.03
N LYS A 13 -5.19 -28.06 17.19
CA LYS A 13 -6.39 -27.29 17.53
C LYS A 13 -6.12 -25.79 17.56
N LEU A 14 -5.08 -25.36 18.29
CA LEU A 14 -4.71 -23.95 18.40
C LEU A 14 -4.31 -23.34 17.04
N LYS A 15 -3.62 -24.11 16.20
CA LYS A 15 -3.27 -23.72 14.84
C LYS A 15 -4.52 -23.50 13.98
N GLY A 16 -5.52 -24.39 14.09
CA GLY A 16 -6.81 -24.22 13.43
C GLY A 16 -7.56 -22.96 13.89
N GLU A 17 -7.62 -22.73 15.20
CA GLU A 17 -8.24 -21.52 15.77
C GLU A 17 -7.53 -20.23 15.34
N LEU A 18 -6.19 -20.24 15.32
CA LEU A 18 -5.39 -19.11 14.86
C LEU A 18 -5.62 -18.82 13.37
N ALA A 19 -5.67 -19.86 12.53
CA ALA A 19 -5.95 -19.71 11.11
C ALA A 19 -7.34 -19.11 10.86
N ALA A 20 -8.36 -19.57 11.59
CA ALA A 20 -9.72 -19.02 11.50
C ALA A 20 -9.75 -17.52 11.86
N LYS A 21 -9.15 -17.13 12.98
CA LYS A 21 -9.08 -15.72 13.40
C LYS A 21 -8.28 -14.85 12.42
N THR A 22 -7.23 -15.40 11.82
CA THR A 22 -6.44 -14.72 10.79
C THR A 22 -7.30 -14.39 9.56
N MET A 23 -8.13 -15.33 9.12
CA MET A 23 -9.07 -15.10 8.01
C MET A 23 -10.14 -14.05 8.36
N GLU A 24 -10.71 -14.11 9.56
CA GLU A 24 -11.70 -13.13 10.02
C GLU A 24 -11.12 -11.70 10.06
N LEU A 25 -9.92 -11.55 10.61
CA LEU A 25 -9.21 -10.28 10.65
C LEU A 25 -8.92 -9.76 9.24
N ALA A 26 -8.45 -10.65 8.35
CA ALA A 26 -8.16 -10.27 6.97
C ALA A 26 -9.41 -9.80 6.22
N ALA A 27 -10.56 -10.45 6.42
CA ALA A 27 -11.83 -10.04 5.84
C ALA A 27 -12.30 -8.69 6.39
N ALA A 28 -12.23 -8.49 7.72
CA ALA A 28 -12.61 -7.24 8.36
C ALA A 28 -11.74 -6.06 7.86
N MET A 29 -10.44 -6.27 7.71
CA MET A 29 -9.52 -5.29 7.15
C MET A 29 -9.87 -4.93 5.71
N LYS A 30 -10.04 -5.93 4.83
CA LYS A 30 -10.43 -5.69 3.43
C LYS A 30 -11.70 -4.86 3.35
N ALA A 31 -12.73 -5.21 4.13
CA ALA A 31 -13.97 -4.45 4.20
C ALA A 31 -13.76 -3.01 4.74
N GLY A 32 -12.89 -2.82 5.72
CA GLY A 32 -12.56 -1.50 6.27
C GLY A 32 -11.83 -0.60 5.27
N ILE A 33 -10.91 -1.16 4.49
CA ILE A 33 -10.19 -0.45 3.43
C ILE A 33 -11.16 -0.08 2.30
N GLU A 34 -12.00 -1.02 1.86
CA GLU A 34 -12.94 -0.83 0.77
C GLU A 34 -13.98 0.26 1.07
N LYS A 35 -14.46 0.34 2.32
CA LYS A 35 -15.37 1.41 2.78
C LYS A 35 -14.77 2.81 2.62
N GLN A 36 -13.45 2.93 2.57
CA GLN A 36 -12.72 4.20 2.47
C GLN A 36 -12.17 4.45 1.05
N LYS A 37 -12.59 3.68 0.03
CA LYS A 37 -12.09 3.77 -1.36
C LYS A 37 -12.07 5.19 -1.94
N ASP A 38 -13.07 6.00 -1.64
CA ASP A 38 -13.17 7.36 -2.18
C ASP A 38 -12.17 8.33 -1.53
N VAL A 39 -11.74 8.03 -0.30
CA VAL A 39 -10.67 8.75 0.39
C VAL A 39 -9.33 8.32 -0.16
N TRP A 40 -9.11 7.01 -0.34
CA TRP A 40 -7.89 6.46 -0.94
C TRP A 40 -7.57 7.10 -2.30
N LYS A 41 -8.58 7.32 -3.14
CA LYS A 41 -8.43 8.00 -4.45
C LYS A 41 -7.90 9.44 -4.37
N LYS A 42 -8.04 10.10 -3.21
CA LYS A 42 -7.54 11.47 -2.98
C LYS A 42 -6.08 11.48 -2.51
N ILE A 43 -5.61 10.40 -1.88
CA ILE A 43 -4.28 10.30 -1.29
C ILE A 43 -3.15 10.62 -2.28
N PRO A 44 -3.14 10.16 -3.54
CA PRO A 44 -2.05 10.46 -4.47
C PRO A 44 -1.83 11.96 -4.68
N ARG A 45 -2.90 12.76 -4.81
CA ARG A 45 -2.78 14.22 -4.98
C ARG A 45 -2.25 14.87 -3.71
N LEU A 46 -2.77 14.46 -2.54
CA LEU A 46 -2.33 14.98 -1.25
C LEU A 46 -0.86 14.63 -0.97
N ALA A 47 -0.43 13.42 -1.34
CA ALA A 47 0.93 12.94 -1.17
C ALA A 47 1.93 13.73 -2.00
N LEU A 48 1.59 14.12 -3.23
CA LEU A 48 2.47 15.01 -4.01
C LEU A 48 2.60 16.38 -3.32
N LEU A 49 1.48 16.99 -2.93
CA LEU A 49 1.51 18.32 -2.30
C LEU A 49 2.36 18.29 -1.02
N ALA A 50 2.25 17.22 -0.23
CA ALA A 50 3.09 16.98 0.94
C ALA A 50 4.57 16.77 0.54
N GLU A 51 4.85 15.96 -0.49
CA GLU A 51 6.21 15.68 -0.95
C GLU A 51 6.94 16.93 -1.45
N GLY A 52 6.22 17.84 -2.11
CA GLY A 52 6.71 19.16 -2.50
C GLY A 52 7.11 20.06 -1.34
N ARG A 53 6.62 19.78 -0.12
CA ARG A 53 7.07 20.45 1.12
C ARG A 53 8.25 19.75 1.77
N CYS A 54 8.39 18.43 1.58
CA CYS A 54 9.48 17.63 2.15
C CYS A 54 10.70 17.49 1.24
N GLY A 55 10.74 18.22 0.13
CA GLY A 55 11.90 18.28 -0.76
C GLY A 55 12.09 17.07 -1.68
N GLY A 56 11.06 16.26 -1.93
CA GLY A 56 11.14 15.11 -2.85
C GLY A 56 11.91 13.91 -2.31
N ARG A 57 12.02 13.77 -0.98
CA ARG A 57 12.85 12.74 -0.34
C ARG A 57 12.07 11.61 0.31
N SER A 58 10.73 11.67 0.38
CA SER A 58 9.96 10.61 1.01
C SER A 58 9.62 9.53 0.00
N HIS A 59 10.30 8.39 0.12
CA HIS A 59 10.01 7.22 -0.72
C HIS A 59 8.53 6.81 -0.66
N LEU A 60 7.90 6.93 0.52
CA LEU A 60 6.50 6.57 0.73
C LEU A 60 5.55 7.52 0.00
N LEU A 61 5.77 8.84 0.13
CA LEU A 61 4.94 9.83 -0.57
C LEU A 61 5.13 9.70 -2.07
N PHE A 62 6.37 9.47 -2.52
CA PHE A 62 6.66 9.16 -3.91
C PHE A 62 5.87 7.96 -4.43
N LYS A 63 5.88 6.82 -3.74
CA LYS A 63 5.08 5.66 -4.15
C LYS A 63 3.58 5.99 -4.19
N ALA A 64 3.08 6.74 -3.22
CA ALA A 64 1.67 7.13 -3.17
C ALA A 64 1.25 8.01 -4.36
N PHE A 65 1.96 9.10 -4.65
CA PHE A 65 1.55 9.99 -5.74
C PHE A 65 1.88 9.44 -7.12
N SER A 66 2.96 8.67 -7.23
CA SER A 66 3.61 8.38 -8.50
C SER A 66 3.43 6.94 -8.97
N GLN A 67 3.27 5.99 -8.03
CA GLN A 67 2.96 4.59 -8.31
C GLN A 67 1.52 4.24 -7.91
N ARG A 68 0.77 5.18 -7.33
CA ARG A 68 -0.61 4.98 -6.83
C ARG A 68 -0.67 3.89 -5.73
N ARG A 69 0.37 3.82 -4.88
CA ARG A 69 0.49 2.80 -3.82
C ARG A 69 0.75 3.41 -2.46
N TRP A 70 -0.06 3.05 -1.47
CA TRP A 70 0.23 3.34 -0.07
C TRP A 70 0.85 2.12 0.60
N VAL A 71 2.18 2.14 0.76
CA VAL A 71 2.93 1.00 1.31
C VAL A 71 2.73 0.94 2.82
N LEU A 72 2.30 -0.24 3.29
CA LEU A 72 2.09 -0.53 4.71
C LEU A 72 3.31 -1.23 5.30
N HIS A 73 3.87 -2.16 4.55
CA HIS A 73 4.97 -2.99 5.04
C HIS A 73 5.84 -3.48 3.88
N ILE A 74 7.11 -3.74 4.18
CA ILE A 74 8.08 -4.31 3.24
C ILE A 74 8.77 -5.47 3.97
N THR A 75 8.62 -6.69 3.47
CA THR A 75 9.38 -7.86 3.93
C THR A 75 10.51 -8.19 2.97
N GLY A 76 11.57 -8.83 3.48
CA GLY A 76 12.70 -9.32 2.68
C GLY A 76 13.70 -8.25 2.26
N HIS A 77 14.73 -8.68 1.51
CA HIS A 77 15.78 -7.83 0.97
C HIS A 77 16.13 -8.23 -0.47
N GLY A 78 16.55 -7.26 -1.29
CA GLY A 78 16.97 -7.52 -2.67
C GLY A 78 15.81 -8.00 -3.55
N PRO A 79 16.00 -9.04 -4.39
CA PRO A 79 14.96 -9.53 -5.30
C PRO A 79 13.77 -10.14 -4.55
N GLU A 80 13.99 -10.77 -3.39
CA GLU A 80 12.94 -11.41 -2.58
C GLU A 80 12.08 -10.40 -1.78
N ARG A 81 12.16 -9.11 -2.12
CA ARG A 81 11.40 -8.06 -1.45
C ARG A 81 9.91 -8.21 -1.79
N THR A 82 9.09 -8.36 -0.75
CA THR A 82 7.63 -8.30 -0.88
C THR A 82 7.12 -7.01 -0.26
N GLU A 83 6.37 -6.23 -1.03
CA GLU A 83 5.65 -5.06 -0.52
C GLU A 83 4.19 -5.41 -0.26
N ILE A 84 3.66 -4.97 0.86
CA ILE A 84 2.23 -4.99 1.18
C ILE A 84 1.73 -3.55 1.12
N TYR A 85 0.75 -3.28 0.28
CA TYR A 85 0.28 -1.92 0.02
C TYR A 85 -1.21 -1.88 -0.30
N ILE A 86 -1.79 -0.68 -0.15
CA ILE A 86 -3.12 -0.37 -0.65
C ILE A 86 -2.98 0.22 -2.04
N ASP A 87 -3.67 -0.37 -3.00
CA ASP A 87 -3.85 0.17 -4.34
C ASP A 87 -4.78 1.39 -4.25
N LEU A 88 -4.26 2.56 -4.59
CA LEU A 88 -4.97 3.83 -4.41
C LEU A 88 -6.00 4.11 -5.51
N ASP A 89 -6.04 3.29 -6.57
CA ASP A 89 -7.06 3.37 -7.62
C ASP A 89 -8.28 2.53 -7.25
N THR A 90 -8.05 1.31 -6.74
CA THR A 90 -9.12 0.35 -6.41
C THR A 90 -9.54 0.40 -4.95
N GLY A 91 -8.66 0.81 -4.04
CA GLY A 91 -8.88 0.68 -2.60
C GLY A 91 -8.73 -0.76 -2.10
N GLU A 92 -7.92 -1.57 -2.78
CA GLU A 92 -7.69 -2.97 -2.42
C GLU A 92 -6.32 -3.18 -1.77
N LEU A 93 -6.25 -4.13 -0.84
CA LEU A 93 -4.98 -4.57 -0.28
C LEU A 93 -4.28 -5.56 -1.22
N ARG A 94 -3.08 -5.21 -1.67
CA ARG A 94 -2.30 -5.98 -2.65
C ARG A 94 -0.89 -6.24 -2.13
N THR A 95 -0.25 -7.21 -2.76
CA THR A 95 1.15 -7.54 -2.55
C THR A 95 1.89 -7.52 -3.86
N GLU A 96 3.15 -7.10 -3.83
CA GLU A 96 4.07 -7.17 -4.97
C GLU A 96 5.34 -7.89 -4.54
N SER A 97 5.66 -8.99 -5.22
CA SER A 97 6.91 -9.74 -5.11
C SER A 97 7.41 -10.01 -6.53
N ASP A 98 8.70 -9.84 -6.83
CA ASP A 98 9.27 -10.14 -8.16
C ASP A 98 8.45 -9.60 -9.36
N TYR A 99 7.95 -8.36 -9.25
CA TYR A 99 7.14 -7.68 -10.28
C TYR A 99 5.79 -8.32 -10.62
N CYS A 100 5.30 -9.29 -9.85
CA CYS A 100 3.92 -9.78 -9.97
C CYS A 100 2.99 -9.08 -8.97
N TRP A 101 1.83 -8.63 -9.44
CA TRP A 101 0.80 -8.01 -8.59
C TRP A 101 -0.29 -9.00 -8.25
N CYS A 102 -0.34 -9.38 -6.98
CA CYS A 102 -1.29 -10.37 -6.48
C CYS A 102 -2.15 -9.75 -5.36
N PRO A 103 -3.41 -10.18 -5.21
CA PRO A 103 -4.16 -9.90 -3.99
C PRO A 103 -3.37 -10.39 -2.76
N ALA A 104 -3.40 -9.62 -1.67
CA ALA A 104 -2.71 -10.02 -0.44
C ALA A 104 -3.32 -11.33 0.13
N SER A 105 -2.46 -12.29 0.44
CA SER A 105 -2.85 -13.52 1.15
C SER A 105 -3.41 -13.18 2.55
N PRO A 106 -4.23 -14.05 3.15
CA PRO A 106 -4.73 -13.82 4.52
C PRO A 106 -3.61 -13.61 5.55
N GLU A 107 -2.50 -14.33 5.43
CA GLU A 107 -1.35 -14.24 6.33
C GLU A 107 -0.65 -12.88 6.20
N LEU A 108 -0.41 -12.43 4.96
CA LEU A 108 0.19 -11.10 4.70
C LEU A 108 -0.78 -9.97 5.06
N THR A 109 -2.09 -10.20 4.89
CA THR A 109 -3.11 -9.26 5.37
C THR A 109 -3.05 -9.11 6.90
N ALA A 110 -2.89 -10.21 7.63
CA ALA A 110 -2.72 -10.16 9.07
C ALA A 110 -1.41 -9.48 9.50
N VAL A 111 -0.33 -9.60 8.73
CA VAL A 111 0.89 -8.80 8.95
C VAL A 111 0.61 -7.30 8.77
N ALA A 112 -0.17 -6.91 7.76
CA ALA A 112 -0.61 -5.52 7.60
C ALA A 112 -1.48 -5.03 8.78
N ALA A 113 -2.17 -5.93 9.51
CA ALA A 113 -2.94 -5.56 10.69
C ALA A 113 -2.07 -4.98 11.82
N CYS A 114 -0.80 -5.37 11.89
CA CYS A 114 0.17 -4.80 12.82
C CYS A 114 0.45 -3.31 12.55
N HIS A 115 0.01 -2.79 11.40
CA HIS A 115 0.16 -1.40 10.97
C HIS A 115 -1.21 -0.72 10.81
N ALA A 116 -2.16 -1.05 11.69
CA ALA A 116 -3.55 -0.60 11.61
C ALA A 116 -3.70 0.93 11.53
N GLU A 117 -2.80 1.69 12.16
CA GLU A 117 -2.78 3.15 12.07
C GLU A 117 -2.53 3.69 10.66
N HIS A 118 -1.96 2.86 9.78
CA HIS A 118 -1.73 3.15 8.36
C HIS A 118 -2.88 2.67 7.45
N LEU A 119 -3.98 2.18 8.02
CA LEU A 119 -5.19 1.73 7.31
C LEU A 119 -6.35 2.73 7.40
N ASP A 120 -6.20 3.81 8.18
CA ASP A 120 -7.19 4.88 8.28
C ASP A 120 -6.90 5.96 7.22
N ALA A 121 -7.66 5.91 6.13
CA ALA A 121 -7.48 6.78 4.98
C ALA A 121 -7.74 8.24 5.32
N GLU A 122 -8.71 8.52 6.20
CA GLU A 122 -9.09 9.88 6.58
C GLU A 122 -7.99 10.50 7.43
N LYS A 123 -7.47 9.76 8.41
CA LYS A 123 -6.33 10.21 9.23
C LYS A 123 -5.11 10.48 8.36
N ILE A 124 -4.78 9.59 7.43
CA ILE A 124 -3.67 9.79 6.49
C ILE A 124 -3.91 11.02 5.63
N ALA A 125 -5.11 11.19 5.09
CA ALA A 125 -5.45 12.36 4.28
C ALA A 125 -5.27 13.67 5.07
N ASP A 126 -5.69 13.70 6.33
CA ASP A 126 -5.54 14.86 7.20
C ASP A 126 -4.09 15.16 7.57
N ASP A 127 -3.28 14.13 7.84
CA ASP A 127 -1.85 14.29 8.05
C ASP A 127 -1.14 14.83 6.80
N LEU A 128 -1.48 14.34 5.61
CA LEU A 128 -0.94 14.85 4.35
C LEU A 128 -1.36 16.30 4.11
N LYS A 129 -2.62 16.67 4.39
CA LYS A 129 -3.08 18.07 4.30
C LYS A 129 -2.30 18.97 5.26
N ARG A 130 -2.03 18.50 6.48
CA ARG A 130 -1.25 19.24 7.48
C ARG A 130 0.17 19.47 6.99
N ILE A 131 0.84 18.45 6.47
CA ILE A 131 2.19 18.55 5.90
C ILE A 131 2.19 19.50 4.69
N ALA A 132 1.24 19.36 3.77
CA ALA A 132 1.13 20.22 2.58
C ALA A 132 0.93 21.72 2.90
N ARG A 133 0.43 22.04 4.09
CA ARG A 133 0.22 23.41 4.60
C ARG A 133 1.38 23.95 5.44
N ALA A 134 2.38 23.13 5.74
CA ALA A 134 3.54 23.58 6.51
C ALA A 134 4.29 24.71 5.76
N PRO A 135 4.91 25.66 6.48
CA PRO A 135 5.76 26.67 5.88
C PRO A 135 6.84 26.02 5.02
N LEU A 136 7.15 26.64 3.88
CA LEU A 136 8.18 26.17 2.98
C LEU A 136 9.56 26.33 3.60
N GLU A 137 10.33 25.24 3.65
CA GLU A 137 11.78 25.37 3.79
C GLU A 137 12.35 26.02 2.50
N PRO A 138 13.31 26.95 2.59
CA PRO A 138 13.89 27.60 1.42
C PRO A 138 14.51 26.57 0.46
N GLY A 139 14.05 26.54 -0.81
CA GLY A 139 14.79 25.91 -1.91
C GLY A 139 14.20 24.65 -2.55
N VAL A 140 12.98 24.21 -2.23
CA VAL A 140 12.32 23.11 -2.97
C VAL A 140 10.83 23.38 -3.20
N PHE A 141 10.37 23.29 -4.45
CA PHE A 141 8.98 23.53 -4.82
C PHE A 141 8.51 22.55 -5.90
N TYR A 142 7.46 21.78 -5.59
CA TYR A 142 6.59 21.19 -6.61
C TYR A 142 5.27 21.95 -6.61
N SER A 143 4.90 22.55 -7.75
CA SER A 143 3.61 23.20 -7.97
C SER A 143 2.56 22.18 -8.44
N GLU A 144 1.29 22.60 -8.48
CA GLU A 144 0.21 21.81 -9.08
C GLU A 144 0.49 21.47 -10.55
N ASP A 145 1.11 22.38 -11.30
CA ASP A 145 1.59 22.14 -12.67
C ASP A 145 2.69 21.06 -12.73
N HIS A 146 3.47 20.91 -11.66
CA HIS A 146 4.48 19.85 -11.56
C HIS A 146 3.84 18.46 -11.38
N TYR A 147 2.66 18.37 -10.76
CA TYR A 147 1.87 17.14 -10.70
C TYR A 147 1.47 16.67 -12.09
N GLU A 148 0.75 17.55 -12.80
CA GLU A 148 0.18 17.24 -14.11
C GLU A 148 1.29 16.91 -15.10
N SER A 149 2.40 17.66 -15.07
CA SER A 149 3.61 17.37 -15.85
C SER A 149 4.22 16.00 -15.53
N THR A 150 4.38 15.66 -14.25
CA THR A 150 4.98 14.39 -13.83
C THR A 150 4.08 13.19 -14.14
N ILE A 151 2.78 13.31 -13.90
CA ILE A 151 1.79 12.28 -14.25
C ILE A 151 1.69 12.13 -15.76
N ALA A 152 1.67 13.22 -16.53
CA ALA A 152 1.66 13.16 -18.00
C ALA A 152 2.96 12.56 -18.56
N LYS A 153 4.11 12.86 -17.97
CA LYS A 153 5.39 12.22 -18.33
C LYS A 153 5.33 10.72 -18.04
N ARG A 154 4.85 10.29 -16.87
CA ARG A 154 4.74 8.86 -16.54
C ARG A 154 3.67 8.12 -17.31
N LYS A 155 2.54 8.73 -17.61
CA LYS A 155 1.55 8.14 -18.53
C LYS A 155 2.15 7.93 -19.92
N ARG A 156 3.09 8.77 -20.37
CA ARG A 156 3.86 8.51 -21.59
C ARG A 156 4.87 7.38 -21.38
N ASP A 157 5.70 7.47 -20.34
CA ASP A 157 6.80 6.52 -20.11
C ASP A 157 6.31 5.10 -19.77
N PHE A 158 5.18 4.97 -19.05
CA PHE A 158 4.59 3.70 -18.63
C PHE A 158 3.31 3.33 -19.41
N GLY A 159 2.56 4.29 -19.97
CA GLY A 159 1.44 3.97 -20.88
C GLY A 159 1.89 3.52 -22.27
N MET A 160 3.16 3.74 -22.65
CA MET A 160 3.76 3.03 -23.78
C MET A 160 4.03 1.54 -23.50
N LEU A 161 4.04 1.08 -22.23
CA LEU A 161 4.10 -0.35 -21.94
C LEU A 161 2.76 -1.05 -22.24
N GLU A 162 1.63 -0.35 -22.21
CA GLU A 162 0.33 -0.91 -22.61
C GLU A 162 0.20 -1.11 -24.14
N GLN A 163 1.07 -0.48 -24.96
CA GLN A 163 1.10 -0.69 -26.42
C GLN A 163 2.12 -1.73 -26.89
N MET A 164 2.92 -2.33 -26.00
CA MET A 164 3.84 -3.44 -26.35
C MET A 164 3.32 -4.84 -25.99
N VAL A 165 2.07 -4.96 -25.55
CA VAL A 165 1.35 -6.25 -25.49
C VAL A 165 0.09 -6.17 -26.35
N THR A 166 0.28 -5.87 -27.64
CA THR A 166 -0.61 -6.42 -28.67
C THR A 166 0.20 -7.54 -29.32
N ILE A 167 0.10 -8.74 -28.75
CA ILE A 167 0.58 -9.94 -29.41
C ILE A 167 -0.42 -10.30 -30.52
N GLU A 168 0.17 -10.69 -31.64
CA GLU A 168 -0.36 -11.46 -32.78
C GLU A 168 -1.15 -10.71 -33.87
N GLN A 169 -0.51 -10.61 -35.04
CA GLN A 169 -0.51 -11.77 -35.96
C GLN A 169 0.92 -12.12 -36.41
#